data_AF-A0AAE9WXB9-F1
#
_entry.id   AF-A0AAE9WXB9-F1
#
_cell.length_a   1.000
_cell.length_b   1.000
_cell.length_c   1.000
_cell.angle_alpha   90.00
_cell.angle_beta   90.00
_cell.angle_gamma   90.00
#
_symmetry.space_group_name_H-M   'P 1'
#
loop_
_entity.id
_entity.type
_entity.pdbx_description
1 polymer ?
#
loop_
_entity_poly.entity_id
_entity_poly.type
_entity_poly.pdbx_seq_one_letter_code
_entity_poly.pdbx_strand_id
1 'polypeptide(L)'
;MRLLTHNFLKCNEAKCTGGYPLIIKLNEDVEGNVNIIEQEMNPEFIKNVLSKVDYEVLYNTAKQFGVSLLSSYNNNHLEDEGFLNSVHHALFKVHFFSKPINRNI
;
A
#
# COMPACT_ATOMS: atom_id res chain seq x y z
N MET A 1 0.04 -6.88 -6.84
CA MET A 1 -0.05 -6.88 -5.36
C MET A 1 -0.54 -5.53 -4.89
N ARG A 2 -1.37 -5.48 -3.84
CA ARG A 2 -1.87 -4.22 -3.25
C ARG A 2 -0.97 -3.74 -2.12
N LEU A 3 -1.03 -2.45 -1.78
CA LEU A 3 -0.35 -1.93 -0.58
C LEU A 3 -0.86 -2.57 0.71
N LEU A 4 -2.14 -2.95 0.77
CA LEU A 4 -2.66 -3.74 1.89
C LEU A 4 -1.85 -5.03 2.10
N THR A 5 -1.56 -5.77 1.01
CA THR A 5 -0.78 -7.00 1.10
C THR A 5 0.63 -6.72 1.57
N HIS A 6 1.30 -5.72 0.99
CA HIS A 6 2.65 -5.31 1.39
C HIS A 6 2.75 -4.99 2.88
N ASN A 7 1.74 -4.32 3.44
CA ASN A 7 1.71 -3.92 4.83
C ASN A 7 1.71 -5.11 5.81
N PHE A 8 1.37 -6.33 5.37
CA PHE A 8 1.44 -7.55 6.18
C PHE A 8 2.63 -8.45 5.84
N LEU A 9 3.40 -8.15 4.78
CA LEU A 9 4.54 -8.97 4.39
C LEU A 9 5.77 -8.61 5.22
N LYS A 10 6.40 -9.63 5.80
CA LYS A 10 7.65 -9.52 6.54
C LYS A 10 8.59 -10.68 6.20
N CYS A 11 9.88 -10.46 6.40
CA CYS A 11 10.91 -11.47 6.31
C CYS A 11 10.84 -12.41 7.52
N ASN A 12 10.67 -13.71 7.30
CA ASN A 12 10.57 -14.72 8.36
C ASN A 12 11.85 -15.55 8.54
N GLU A 13 12.91 -15.24 7.79
CA GLU A 13 14.19 -15.96 7.88
C GLU A 13 14.92 -15.61 9.19
N ALA A 14 15.54 -16.60 9.83
CA ALA A 14 16.15 -16.43 11.15
C ALA A 14 17.30 -15.40 11.16
N LYS A 15 17.98 -15.22 10.03
CA LYS A 15 19.10 -14.30 9.86
C LYS A 15 18.69 -12.90 9.40
N CYS A 16 17.40 -12.61 9.34
CA CYS A 16 16.91 -11.34 8.82
C CYS A 16 17.02 -10.22 9.86
N THR A 17 17.84 -9.21 9.58
CA THR A 17 17.93 -7.98 10.39
C THR A 17 17.04 -6.90 9.77
N GLY A 18 16.00 -6.46 10.47
CA GLY A 18 15.06 -5.45 9.93
C GLY A 18 14.07 -6.01 8.91
N GLY A 19 13.43 -7.13 9.24
CA GLY A 19 12.54 -7.88 8.33
C GLY A 19 11.19 -7.23 8.00
N TYR A 20 10.91 -6.02 8.51
CA TYR A 20 9.67 -5.28 8.24
C TYR A 20 9.90 -3.77 8.38
N PRO A 21 9.36 -2.94 7.47
CA PRO A 21 8.65 -3.32 6.25
C PRO A 21 9.59 -3.83 5.15
N LEU A 22 9.07 -4.64 4.22
CA LEU A 22 9.84 -5.05 3.04
C LEU A 22 10.01 -3.88 2.06
N ILE A 23 11.19 -3.73 1.47
CA ILE A 23 11.45 -2.69 0.47
C ILE A 23 10.85 -3.12 -0.87
N ILE A 24 9.99 -2.29 -1.45
CA ILE A 24 9.50 -2.48 -2.81
C ILE A 24 10.52 -1.88 -3.78
N LYS A 25 11.04 -2.69 -4.70
CA LYS A 25 11.89 -2.25 -5.82
C LYS A 25 11.17 -2.58 -7.12
N LEU A 26 10.86 -1.55 -7.91
CA LEU A 26 10.31 -1.73 -9.25
C LEU A 26 11.46 -1.76 -10.26
N ASN A 27 11.26 -2.50 -11.36
CA ASN A 27 12.17 -2.44 -12.50
C ASN A 27 12.05 -1.08 -13.19
N GLU A 28 13.04 -0.72 -14.02
CA GLU A 28 13.24 0.61 -14.63
C GLU A 28 11.98 1.20 -15.29
N ASP A 29 11.06 0.36 -15.78
CA ASP A 29 9.75 0.76 -16.32
C ASP A 29 8.69 1.01 -15.21
N VAL A 30 8.78 2.13 -14.50
CA VAL A 30 7.80 2.50 -13.44
C VAL A 30 6.39 2.65 -14.01
N GLU A 31 6.24 3.23 -15.20
CA GLU A 31 4.95 3.57 -15.83
C GLU A 31 4.07 2.35 -16.16
N GLY A 32 4.64 1.14 -16.16
CA GLY A 32 3.89 -0.11 -16.37
C GLY A 32 3.77 -1.02 -15.15
N ASN A 33 4.41 -0.66 -14.04
CA ASN A 33 4.51 -1.50 -12.85
C ASN A 33 3.53 -1.09 -11.74
N VAL A 34 2.88 0.07 -11.86
CA VAL A 34 1.83 0.54 -10.93
C VAL A 34 0.58 0.89 -11.72
N ASN A 35 -0.54 0.26 -11.42
CA ASN A 35 -1.85 0.63 -11.97
C ASN A 35 -2.84 0.94 -10.84
N ILE A 36 -3.75 1.87 -11.11
CA ILE A 36 -4.90 2.13 -10.26
C ILE A 36 -6.06 1.28 -10.77
N ILE A 37 -6.55 0.39 -9.90
CA ILE A 37 -7.71 -0.46 -10.20
C ILE A 37 -8.88 0.03 -9.38
N GLU A 38 -10.01 0.25 -10.04
CA GLU A 38 -11.23 0.65 -9.36
C GLU A 38 -11.74 -0.45 -8.43
N GLN A 39 -12.26 -0.02 -7.29
CA GLN A 39 -12.87 -0.88 -6.30
C GLN A 39 -13.97 -0.10 -5.58
N GLU A 40 -15.04 -0.81 -5.20
CA GLU A 40 -16.09 -0.26 -4.36
C GLU A 40 -15.56 0.12 -2.98
N MET A 41 -15.96 1.31 -2.52
CA MET A 41 -15.59 1.85 -1.22
C MET A 41 -16.65 1.46 -0.18
N ASN A 42 -16.22 0.89 0.94
CA ASN A 42 -17.06 0.63 2.11
C ASN A 42 -16.42 1.24 3.36
N PRO A 43 -16.97 2.33 3.94
CA PRO A 43 -16.36 3.05 5.05
C PRO A 43 -16.07 2.17 6.27
N GLU A 44 -17.02 1.32 6.64
CA GLU A 44 -16.90 0.44 7.82
C GLU A 44 -15.80 -0.60 7.61
N PHE A 45 -15.67 -1.13 6.40
CA PHE A 45 -14.58 -2.03 6.05
C PHE A 45 -13.22 -1.32 6.14
N ILE A 46 -13.11 -0.08 5.66
CA ILE A 46 -11.87 0.70 5.75
C ILE A 46 -11.47 0.95 7.20
N LYS A 47 -12.41 1.35 8.07
CA LYS A 47 -12.16 1.52 9.51
C LYS A 47 -11.62 0.24 10.15
N ASN A 48 -12.25 -0.90 9.83
CA ASN A 48 -11.87 -2.21 10.35
C ASN A 48 -10.53 -2.75 9.82
N VAL A 49 -10.14 -2.36 8.61
CA VAL A 49 -8.84 -2.71 8.04
C VAL A 49 -7.75 -1.79 8.59
N LEU A 50 -8.03 -0.49 8.67
CA LEU A 50 -7.10 0.52 9.17
C LEU A 50 -6.65 0.23 10.60
N SER A 51 -7.50 -0.36 11.43
CA SER A 51 -7.14 -0.80 12.79
C SER A 51 -6.13 -1.95 12.86
N LYS A 52 -5.85 -2.62 11.74
CA LYS A 52 -4.91 -3.77 11.63
C LYS A 52 -3.66 -3.45 10.82
N VAL A 53 -3.68 -2.33 10.10
CA VAL A 53 -2.61 -1.88 9.21
C VAL A 53 -1.62 -1.05 10.03
N ASP A 54 -0.33 -1.25 9.78
CA ASP A 54 0.69 -0.30 10.21
C ASP A 54 0.59 0.96 9.33
N TYR A 55 0.00 2.02 9.89
CA TYR A 55 -0.26 3.24 9.14
C TYR A 55 1.01 3.97 8.74
N GLU A 56 2.07 3.92 9.54
CA GLU A 56 3.34 4.56 9.22
C GLU A 56 3.98 3.89 8.00
N VAL A 57 3.96 2.55 7.95
CA VAL A 57 4.42 1.80 6.78
C VAL A 57 3.56 2.10 5.55
N LEU A 58 2.24 2.17 5.70
CA LEU A 58 1.34 2.54 4.61
C LEU A 58 1.67 3.94 4.08
N TYR A 59 1.78 4.93 4.96
CA TYR A 59 2.09 6.32 4.61
C TYR A 59 3.42 6.42 3.86
N ASN A 60 4.48 5.84 4.41
CA ASN A 60 5.81 5.89 3.81
C ASN A 60 5.85 5.19 2.45
N THR A 61 5.17 4.05 2.31
CA THR A 61 5.12 3.32 1.05
C THR A 61 4.26 4.05 0.02
N ALA A 62 3.08 4.55 0.40
CA ALA A 62 2.21 5.35 -0.46
C ALA A 62 2.94 6.59 -1.01
N LYS A 63 3.67 7.31 -0.15
CA LYS A 63 4.48 8.47 -0.51
C LYS A 63 5.55 8.15 -1.55
N GLN A 64 6.21 6.99 -1.46
CA GLN A 64 7.21 6.56 -2.46
C GLN A 64 6.63 6.40 -3.86
N PHE A 65 5.33 6.08 -3.97
CA PHE A 65 4.64 5.87 -5.24
C PHE A 65 3.68 7.03 -5.60
N GLY A 66 3.87 8.21 -5.00
CA GLY A 66 3.12 9.42 -5.34
C GLY A 66 1.67 9.43 -4.84
N VAL A 67 1.31 8.55 -3.91
CA VAL A 67 -0.02 8.48 -3.32
C VAL A 67 -0.06 9.33 -2.04
N SER A 68 -0.94 10.33 -2.03
CA SER A 68 -1.07 11.27 -0.92
C SER A 68 -1.90 10.69 0.22
N LEU A 69 -1.36 10.72 1.43
CA LEU A 69 -2.03 10.39 2.69
C LEU A 69 -1.65 11.42 3.76
N LEU A 70 -2.48 11.54 4.80
CA LEU A 70 -2.07 12.25 6.00
C LEU A 70 -0.89 11.52 6.66
N SER A 71 0.04 12.26 7.27
CA SER A 71 1.18 11.65 7.96
C SER A 71 0.77 10.92 9.25
N SER A 72 -0.36 11.29 9.82
CA SER A 72 -0.98 10.65 10.98
C SER A 72 -2.48 10.93 10.96
N TYR A 73 -3.24 10.15 11.71
CA TYR A 73 -4.68 10.36 11.87
C TYR A 73 -5.09 10.20 13.33
N ASN A 74 -6.33 10.59 13.62
CA ASN A 74 -6.97 10.44 14.93
C ASN A 74 -8.43 10.03 14.72
N ASN A 75 -9.16 9.82 15.81
CA ASN A 75 -10.55 9.34 15.75
C ASN A 75 -11.49 10.25 14.94
N ASN A 76 -11.26 11.56 14.90
CA ASN A 76 -12.10 12.48 14.13
C ASN A 76 -11.97 12.23 12.61
N HIS A 77 -10.78 11.82 12.16
CA HIS A 77 -10.56 11.48 10.75
C HIS A 77 -11.29 10.21 10.33
N LEU A 78 -11.64 9.33 11.27
CA LEU A 78 -12.41 8.12 10.94
C LEU A 78 -13.83 8.45 10.49
N GLU A 79 -14.35 9.62 10.83
CA GLU A 79 -15.66 10.08 10.33
C GLU A 79 -15.53 10.99 9.10
N ASP A 80 -14.32 11.28 8.65
CA ASP A 80 -14.05 12.08 7.46
C ASP A 80 -14.02 11.19 6.20
N GLU A 81 -14.99 11.42 5.30
CA GLU A 81 -15.12 10.63 4.08
C GLU A 81 -13.90 10.82 3.14
N GLY A 82 -13.30 12.01 3.13
CA GLY A 82 -12.11 12.30 2.32
C GLY A 82 -10.90 11.48 2.78
N PHE A 83 -10.67 11.42 4.08
CA PHE A 83 -9.65 10.59 4.70
C PHE A 83 -9.88 9.11 4.39
N LEU A 84 -11.08 8.59 4.63
CA LEU A 84 -11.39 7.18 4.35
C LEU A 84 -11.23 6.85 2.86
N ASN A 85 -11.59 7.75 1.96
CA ASN A 85 -11.35 7.59 0.53
C ASN A 85 -9.86 7.58 0.17
N SER A 86 -9.04 8.43 0.80
CA SER A 86 -7.58 8.44 0.58
C SER A 86 -6.94 7.12 1.05
N VAL A 87 -7.35 6.62 2.22
CA VAL A 87 -6.90 5.34 2.78
C VAL A 87 -7.35 4.17 1.90
N HIS A 88 -8.61 4.19 1.44
CA HIS A 88 -9.14 3.21 0.51
C HIS A 88 -8.34 3.17 -0.80
N HIS A 89 -8.07 4.34 -1.39
CA HIS A 89 -7.27 4.46 -2.60
C HIS A 89 -5.89 3.81 -2.40
N ALA A 90 -5.18 4.20 -1.34
CA ALA A 90 -3.86 3.65 -1.05
C ALA A 90 -3.89 2.14 -0.84
N LEU A 91 -4.75 1.64 0.05
CA LEU A 91 -4.76 0.21 0.42
C LEU A 91 -5.22 -0.70 -0.70
N PHE A 92 -6.22 -0.29 -1.48
CA PHE A 92 -6.97 -1.20 -2.35
C PHE A 92 -6.86 -0.89 -3.83
N LYS A 93 -6.68 0.37 -4.23
CA LYS A 93 -6.64 0.73 -5.64
C LYS A 93 -5.24 0.66 -6.23
N VAL A 94 -4.20 0.95 -5.45
CA VAL A 94 -2.80 0.88 -5.90
C VAL A 94 -2.35 -0.58 -6.06
N HIS A 95 -2.03 -0.97 -7.29
CA HIS A 95 -1.58 -2.32 -7.62
C HIS A 95 -0.22 -2.33 -8.30
N PHE A 96 0.70 -3.08 -7.70
CA PHE A 96 2.00 -3.41 -8.29
C PHE A 96 1.91 -4.62 -9.21
N PHE A 97 2.42 -4.48 -10.41
CA PHE A 97 2.57 -5.53 -11.39
C PHE A 97 4.04 -5.72 -11.70
N SER A 98 4.44 -6.96 -11.94
CA SER A 98 5.72 -7.27 -12.55
C SER A 98 5.45 -7.58 -14.01
N LYS A 99 5.98 -6.77 -14.93
CA LYS A 99 5.99 -7.19 -16.33
C LYS A 99 6.87 -8.43 -16.46
N PRO A 100 6.43 -9.47 -17.19
CA PRO A 100 7.32 -10.59 -17.50
C PRO A 100 8.54 -10.03 -18.23
N ILE A 101 9.72 -10.28 -17.66
CA ILE A 101 10.99 -9.97 -18.31
C ILE A 101 11.00 -10.81 -19.58
N ASN A 102 10.92 -10.17 -20.75
CA ASN A 102 10.98 -10.85 -22.03
C ASN A 102 12.40 -11.42 -22.19
N ARG A 103 12.62 -12.63 -21.68
CA ARG A 103 13.87 -13.37 -21.84
C ARG A 103 13.89 -13.90 -23.27
N ASN A 104 14.10 -13.01 -24.24
CA ASN A 104 14.56 -13.43 -25.55
C ASN A 104 16.03 -13.87 -25.39
N ILE A 105 16.20 -15.18 -25.25
CA ILE A 105 17.45 -15.90 -25.50
C ILE A 105 17.24 -16.66 -26.81
#